data_AF-A0A565AT57-F1
#
_entry.id   AF-A0A565AT57-F1
#
_cell.length_a   1.000
_cell.length_b   1.000
_cell.length_c   1.000
_cell.angle_alpha   90.00
_cell.angle_beta   90.00
_cell.angle_gamma   90.00
#
_symmetry.space_group_name_H-M   'P 1'
#
loop_
_entity.id
_entity.type
_entity.pdbx_description
1 polymer ?
#
loop_
_entity_poly.entity_id
_entity_poly.type
_entity_poly.pdbx_seq_one_letter_code
_entity_poly.pdbx_strand_id
1 'polypeptide(L)'
;MEIGLDYEIDHDPEPDDVGTIRVTARIFGKSETFTASTPAKEFIDDEVCRSKEELNYFLIDAGVNDSDIFDVISKLIFRVDDITCSTSNEYSPECALEVKLDLFPDDLDDDQEGTQIEEAVQVSFDQTSNIRFRPANKLVSLRMEEDS
;
A
#
# COMPACT_ATOMS: atom_id res chain seq x y z
N MET A 1 -10.35 13.41 -12.77
CA MET A 1 -9.69 12.17 -12.30
C MET A 1 -10.23 11.74 -10.96
N GLU A 2 -10.66 10.48 -10.83
CA GLU A 2 -11.01 9.87 -9.54
C GLU A 2 -9.75 9.30 -8.85
N ILE A 3 -9.73 9.36 -7.51
CA ILE A 3 -8.58 9.01 -6.67
C ILE A 3 -9.04 8.05 -5.56
N GLY A 4 -8.53 6.82 -5.59
CA GLY A 4 -8.60 5.85 -4.50
C GLY A 4 -7.37 5.95 -3.59
N LEU A 5 -7.60 6.01 -2.28
CA LEU A 5 -6.54 6.03 -1.27
C LEU A 5 -6.82 4.95 -0.23
N ASP A 6 -5.89 4.01 -0.12
CA ASP A 6 -5.89 2.98 0.92
C ASP A 6 -4.56 3.03 1.69
N TYR A 7 -4.55 2.49 2.91
CA TYR A 7 -3.37 2.53 3.75
C TYR A 7 -3.29 1.33 4.70
N GLU A 8 -2.06 1.01 5.08
CA GLU A 8 -1.76 -0.03 6.07
C GLU A 8 -0.67 0.50 7.02
N ILE A 9 -0.90 0.35 8.32
CA ILE A 9 0.08 0.69 9.36
C ILE A 9 0.74 -0.61 9.79
N ASP A 10 2.04 -0.71 9.55
CA ASP A 10 2.85 -1.81 10.08
C ASP A 10 3.39 -1.43 11.46
N HIS A 11 2.96 -2.19 12.47
CA HIS A 11 3.37 -1.99 13.86
C HIS A 11 4.63 -2.78 14.25
N ASP A 12 5.12 -3.68 13.38
CA ASP A 12 6.36 -4.44 13.58
C ASP A 12 7.22 -4.40 12.31
N PRO A 13 7.57 -3.20 11.81
CA PRO A 13 8.29 -3.06 10.55
C PRO A 13 9.73 -3.54 10.69
N GLU A 14 10.35 -3.85 9.54
CA GLU A 14 11.79 -4.08 9.51
C GLU A 14 12.55 -2.84 10.00
N PRO A 15 13.74 -2.99 10.63
CA PRO A 15 14.46 -1.87 11.22
C PRO A 15 14.75 -0.70 10.27
N ASP A 16 14.90 -0.99 8.97
CA ASP A 16 15.16 0.01 7.94
C ASP A 16 13.89 0.78 7.51
N ASP A 17 12.70 0.24 7.79
CA ASP A 17 11.41 0.81 7.41
C ASP A 17 10.72 1.59 8.55
N VAL A 18 11.25 1.51 9.77
CA VAL A 18 10.73 2.23 10.96
C VAL A 18 10.59 3.72 10.68
N GLY A 19 9.39 4.27 10.89
CA GLY A 19 9.10 5.69 10.74
C GLY A 19 9.09 6.18 9.28
N THR A 20 9.01 5.26 8.31
CA THR A 20 8.94 5.60 6.89
C THR A 20 7.52 5.53 6.35
N ILE A 21 7.30 6.24 5.24
CA ILE A 21 6.09 6.18 4.43
C ILE A 21 6.46 5.64 3.07
N ARG A 22 5.87 4.51 2.68
CA ARG A 22 5.96 3.96 1.34
C ARG A 22 4.69 4.30 0.57
N VAL A 23 4.83 5.10 -0.50
CA VAL A 23 3.73 5.41 -1.41
C VAL A 23 3.87 4.54 -2.64
N THR A 24 2.82 3.78 -2.96
CA THR A 24 2.68 3.05 -4.21
C THR A 24 1.55 3.66 -5.01
N ALA A 25 1.85 4.18 -6.20
CA ALA A 25 0.86 4.81 -7.07
C ALA A 25 0.67 4.04 -8.37
N ARG A 26 -0.59 3.84 -8.76
CA ARG A 26 -0.98 3.14 -9.98
C ARG A 26 -2.01 3.96 -10.74
N ILE A 27 -1.83 4.04 -12.06
CA ILE A 27 -2.81 4.67 -12.96
C ILE A 27 -3.53 3.57 -13.73
N PHE A 28 -4.85 3.49 -13.60
CA PHE A 28 -5.65 2.53 -14.32
C PHE A 28 -5.61 2.82 -15.83
N GLY A 29 -5.60 1.75 -16.63
CA GLY A 29 -5.32 1.84 -18.07
C GLY A 29 -3.83 1.95 -18.42
N LYS A 30 -2.92 2.03 -17.43
CA LYS A 30 -1.46 2.02 -17.63
C LYS A 30 -0.81 0.84 -16.93
N SER A 31 0.31 0.36 -17.48
CA SER A 31 1.07 -0.76 -16.92
C SER A 31 2.10 -0.33 -15.87
N GLU A 32 2.43 0.95 -15.84
CA GLU A 32 3.49 1.47 -14.97
C GLU A 32 2.95 1.71 -13.56
N THR A 33 3.80 1.49 -12.58
CA THR A 33 3.52 1.72 -11.16
C THR A 33 4.70 2.49 -10.58
N PHE A 34 4.39 3.47 -9.76
CA PHE A 34 5.36 4.24 -9.02
C PHE A 34 5.45 3.71 -7.59
N THR A 35 6.66 3.64 -7.05
CA THR A 35 6.88 3.31 -5.65
C THR A 35 8.04 4.13 -5.11
N ALA A 36 7.83 4.83 -4.01
CA ALA A 36 8.89 5.53 -3.29
C ALA A 36 8.69 5.41 -1.78
N SER A 37 9.80 5.38 -1.04
CA SER A 37 9.81 5.41 0.42
C SER A 37 10.59 6.62 0.91
N THR A 38 10.09 7.27 1.96
CA THR A 38 10.73 8.43 2.59
C THR A 38 10.37 8.48 4.07
N PRO A 39 11.20 9.07 4.95
CA PRO A 39 10.83 9.29 6.34
C PRO A 39 9.52 10.08 6.46
N ALA A 40 8.62 9.65 7.36
CA ALA A 40 7.31 10.27 7.53
C ALA A 40 7.38 11.76 7.80
N LYS A 41 8.36 12.16 8.62
CA LYS A 41 8.61 13.56 8.93
C LYS A 41 9.01 14.38 7.70
N GLU A 42 9.86 13.84 6.82
CA GLU A 42 10.24 14.50 5.58
C GLU A 42 9.05 14.61 4.63
N PHE A 43 8.21 13.58 4.57
CA PHE A 43 7.00 13.62 3.75
C PHE A 43 5.99 14.67 4.22
N ILE A 44 5.84 14.93 5.51
CA ILE A 44 4.83 15.87 6.02
C ILE A 44 5.38 17.29 6.08
N ASP A 45 6.58 17.47 6.65
CA ASP A 45 7.14 18.79 6.96
C ASP A 45 7.77 19.47 5.74
N ASP A 46 8.27 18.70 4.76
CA ASP A 46 8.98 19.25 3.60
C ASP A 46 8.03 19.40 2.40
N GLU A 47 7.80 20.66 1.99
CA GLU A 47 7.05 20.97 0.77
C GLU A 47 7.71 20.38 -0.48
N VAL A 48 9.04 20.21 -0.46
CA VAL A 48 9.88 19.72 -1.56
C VAL A 48 10.53 18.39 -1.19
N CYS A 49 9.74 17.49 -0.61
CA CYS A 49 10.15 16.10 -0.41
C CYS A 49 10.40 15.42 -1.77
N ARG A 50 11.56 14.77 -1.92
CA ARG A 50 11.96 14.10 -3.16
C ARG A 50 10.92 13.10 -3.69
N SER A 51 10.27 12.34 -2.81
CA SER A 51 9.24 11.38 -3.23
C SER A 51 8.01 12.05 -3.82
N LYS A 52 7.66 13.28 -3.39
CA LYS A 52 6.59 14.08 -3.99
C LYS A 52 6.98 14.60 -5.36
N GLU A 53 8.22 15.04 -5.53
CA GLU A 53 8.75 15.44 -6.84
C GLU A 53 8.78 14.27 -7.82
N GLU A 54 9.27 13.11 -7.40
CA GLU A 54 9.31 11.90 -8.24
C GLU A 54 7.90 11.43 -8.61
N LEU A 55 6.93 11.49 -7.68
CA LEU A 55 5.52 11.24 -7.98
C LEU A 55 4.98 12.26 -8.99
N ASN A 56 5.27 13.55 -8.81
CA ASN A 56 4.87 14.61 -9.75
C ASN A 56 5.38 14.33 -11.17
N TYR A 57 6.67 13.99 -11.33
CA TYR A 57 7.23 13.63 -12.63
C TYR A 57 6.59 12.37 -13.21
N PHE A 58 6.36 11.34 -12.40
CA PHE A 58 5.65 10.14 -12.84
C PHE A 58 4.26 10.46 -13.41
N LEU A 59 3.52 11.36 -12.77
CA LEU A 59 2.19 11.77 -13.23
C LEU A 59 2.26 12.62 -14.52
N ILE A 60 3.25 13.52 -14.63
CA ILE A 60 3.50 14.30 -15.85
C ILE A 60 3.84 13.38 -17.02
N ASP A 61 4.74 12.41 -16.83
CA ASP A 61 5.12 11.44 -17.87
C ASP A 61 3.93 10.56 -18.25
N ALA A 62 3.03 10.31 -17.31
CA ALA A 62 1.75 9.70 -17.56
C ALA A 62 0.70 10.66 -18.18
N GLY A 63 1.05 11.87 -18.57
CA GLY A 63 0.14 12.79 -19.26
C GLY A 63 -1.04 13.26 -18.40
N VAL A 64 -0.95 13.15 -17.08
CA VAL A 64 -1.92 13.74 -16.16
C VAL A 64 -1.75 15.27 -16.21
N ASN A 65 -2.86 16.01 -16.22
CA ASN A 65 -2.80 17.47 -16.28
C ASN A 65 -2.42 18.07 -14.92
N ASP A 66 -1.81 19.26 -14.93
CA ASP A 66 -1.31 19.93 -13.72
C ASP A 66 -2.37 20.11 -12.61
N SER A 67 -3.64 20.31 -12.98
CA SER A 67 -4.73 20.49 -12.01
C SER A 67 -5.02 19.19 -11.26
N ASP A 68 -5.12 18.07 -11.98
CA ASP A 68 -5.31 16.75 -11.37
C ASP A 68 -4.08 16.33 -10.56
N ILE A 69 -2.86 16.62 -11.05
CA ILE A 69 -1.62 16.36 -10.30
C ILE A 69 -1.63 17.09 -8.95
N PHE A 70 -2.01 18.37 -8.95
CA PHE A 70 -2.10 19.16 -7.73
C PHE A 70 -3.13 18.56 -6.74
N ASP A 71 -4.30 18.14 -7.23
CA ASP A 71 -5.34 17.52 -6.41
C ASP A 71 -4.88 16.18 -5.81
N VAL A 72 -4.23 15.33 -6.62
CA VAL A 72 -3.66 14.04 -6.21
C VAL A 72 -2.63 14.22 -5.10
N ILE A 73 -1.63 15.07 -5.31
CA ILE A 73 -0.56 15.28 -4.34
C ILE A 73 -1.12 15.90 -3.05
N SER A 74 -2.04 16.87 -3.16
CA SER A 74 -2.66 17.51 -2.01
C SER A 74 -3.46 16.52 -1.17
N LYS A 75 -4.31 15.69 -1.80
CA LYS A 75 -5.11 14.67 -1.11
C LYS A 75 -4.23 13.62 -0.43
N LEU A 76 -3.15 13.21 -1.08
CA LEU A 76 -2.18 12.29 -0.48
C LEU A 76 -1.53 12.90 0.78
N ILE A 77 -1.09 14.16 0.72
CA ILE A 77 -0.50 14.87 1.87
C ILE A 77 -1.51 14.95 3.01
N PHE A 78 -2.74 15.42 2.75
CA PHE A 78 -3.77 15.52 3.78
C PHE A 78 -4.09 14.16 4.41
N ARG A 79 -4.11 13.09 3.62
CA ARG A 79 -4.41 11.76 4.14
C ARG A 79 -3.29 11.24 5.03
N VAL A 80 -2.04 11.43 4.62
CA VAL A 80 -0.88 11.08 5.45
C VAL A 80 -0.84 11.88 6.75
N ASP A 81 -1.09 13.19 6.68
CA ASP A 81 -1.15 14.06 7.86
C ASP A 81 -2.24 13.59 8.84
N ASP A 82 -3.44 13.29 8.35
CA ASP A 82 -4.55 12.78 9.16
C ASP A 82 -4.21 11.45 9.87
N ILE A 83 -3.57 10.52 9.16
CA ILE A 83 -3.16 9.21 9.72
C ILE A 83 -2.08 9.37 10.79
N THR A 84 -1.10 10.23 10.54
CA THR A 84 0.11 10.39 11.37
C THR A 84 -0.03 11.44 12.46
N CYS A 85 -1.14 12.20 12.45
CA CYS A 85 -1.44 13.22 13.44
C CYS A 85 -1.44 12.62 14.85
N SER A 86 -0.97 13.38 15.85
CA SER A 86 -0.93 12.95 17.26
C SER A 86 -2.30 12.60 17.87
N THR A 87 -3.40 12.94 17.20
CA THR A 87 -4.76 12.54 17.60
C THR A 87 -5.16 11.16 17.09
N SER A 88 -4.41 10.59 16.16
CA SER A 88 -4.53 9.20 15.72
C SER A 88 -3.99 8.30 16.84
N ASN A 89 -4.80 7.33 17.28
CA ASN A 89 -4.37 6.35 18.28
C ASN A 89 -3.70 5.14 17.63
N GLU A 90 -3.79 5.01 16.30
CA GLU A 90 -3.31 3.85 15.56
C GLU A 90 -1.86 4.05 15.12
N TYR A 91 -1.48 5.24 14.66
CA TYR A 91 -0.10 5.47 14.21
C TYR A 91 0.83 5.85 15.36
N SER A 92 2.04 5.28 15.34
CA SER A 92 3.15 5.73 16.19
C SER A 92 4.41 5.97 15.34
N PRO A 93 5.35 6.82 15.78
CA PRO A 93 6.60 7.06 15.04
C PRO A 93 7.49 5.82 14.85
N GLU A 94 7.23 4.73 15.58
CA GLU A 94 7.94 3.46 15.44
C GLU A 94 7.32 2.56 14.36
N CYS A 95 6.15 2.93 13.83
CA CYS A 95 5.46 2.20 12.78
C CYS A 95 5.99 2.59 11.39
N ALA A 96 5.73 1.75 10.40
CA ALA A 96 5.84 2.11 8.99
C ALA A 96 4.43 2.31 8.41
N LEU A 97 4.28 3.22 7.46
CA LEU A 97 3.01 3.47 6.77
C LEU A 97 3.14 3.12 5.29
N GLU A 98 2.30 2.21 4.82
CA GLU A 98 2.12 1.99 3.39
C GLU A 98 0.86 2.71 2.92
N VAL A 99 0.97 3.48 1.83
CA VAL A 99 -0.15 4.17 1.20
C VAL A 99 -0.24 3.71 -0.25
N LYS A 100 -1.44 3.25 -0.64
CA LYS A 100 -1.78 2.87 -2.01
C LYS A 100 -2.62 3.97 -2.64
N LEU A 101 -2.14 4.49 -3.75
CA LEU A 101 -2.75 5.57 -4.53
C LEU A 101 -3.20 5.02 -5.88
N ASP A 102 -4.50 4.82 -6.04
CA ASP A 102 -5.11 4.35 -7.28
C ASP A 102 -5.74 5.53 -8.02
N LEU A 103 -5.32 5.75 -9.27
CA LEU A 103 -5.75 6.87 -10.10
C LEU A 103 -6.57 6.38 -11.28
N PHE A 104 -7.78 6.93 -11.43
CA PHE A 104 -8.73 6.56 -12.47
C PHE A 104 -8.94 7.74 -13.42
N PRO A 105 -8.30 7.74 -14.60
CA PRO A 105 -8.51 8.76 -15.63
C PRO A 105 -9.97 8.79 -16.09
N ASP A 106 -10.49 10.01 -16.33
CA ASP A 106 -11.90 10.21 -16.73
C ASP A 106 -12.21 9.64 -18.13
N ASP A 107 -11.18 9.40 -18.95
CA ASP A 107 -11.32 8.87 -20.33
C ASP A 107 -11.46 7.33 -20.39
N LEU A 108 -11.59 6.64 -19.25
CA LEU A 108 -11.79 5.18 -19.19
C LEU A 108 -13.26 4.73 -19.33
N ASP A 109 -14.17 5.68 -19.54
CA ASP A 109 -15.56 5.40 -19.87
C ASP A 109 -15.67 4.81 -21.29
N ASP A 110 -15.67 3.48 -21.43
CA ASP A 110 -16.70 2.74 -22.23
C ASP A 110 -16.56 1.20 -22.38
N ASP A 111 -15.64 0.48 -21.70
CA ASP A 111 -15.45 -0.95 -22.03
C ASP A 111 -15.51 -1.98 -20.88
N GLN A 112 -15.76 -1.62 -19.62
CA GLN A 112 -16.03 -2.62 -18.58
C GLN A 112 -17.21 -2.25 -17.69
N GLU A 113 -18.39 -2.70 -18.11
CA GLU A 113 -19.51 -2.98 -17.22
C GLU A 113 -19.04 -3.76 -15.98
N GLY A 114 -19.19 -3.13 -14.82
CA GLY A 114 -19.75 -3.77 -13.64
C GLY A 114 -18.98 -4.94 -13.04
N THR A 115 -18.00 -4.63 -12.20
CA THR A 115 -17.84 -5.37 -10.93
C THR A 115 -17.64 -4.37 -9.80
N GLN A 116 -18.74 -3.95 -9.19
CA GLN A 116 -18.75 -3.55 -7.79
C GLN A 116 -18.22 -4.76 -7.00
N ILE A 117 -17.01 -4.67 -6.49
CA ILE A 117 -16.53 -5.68 -5.55
C ILE A 117 -16.98 -5.22 -4.17
N GLU A 118 -17.95 -5.95 -3.66
CA GLU A 118 -18.56 -5.83 -2.35
C GLU A 118 -17.52 -5.75 -1.23
N GLU A 119 -17.74 -4.78 -0.36
CA GLU A 119 -17.32 -4.76 1.03
C GLU A 119 -17.76 -6.05 1.74
N ALA A 120 -16.83 -6.95 2.04
CA ALA A 120 -16.98 -8.09 2.95
C ALA A 120 -15.56 -8.55 3.34
N VAL A 121 -15.13 -8.77 4.58
CA VAL A 121 -15.79 -9.26 5.79
C VAL A 121 -14.93 -8.82 6.99
N GLN A 122 -15.48 -8.09 7.97
CA GLN A 122 -14.89 -8.03 9.30
C GLN A 122 -15.11 -9.37 10.00
N VAL A 123 -14.05 -10.17 10.18
CA VAL A 123 -14.12 -11.37 11.02
C VAL A 123 -13.71 -11.01 12.45
N SER A 124 -14.70 -10.79 13.30
CA SER A 124 -14.54 -10.89 14.76
C SER A 124 -14.34 -12.37 15.10
N PHE A 125 -13.10 -12.75 15.46
CA PHE A 125 -12.84 -14.06 16.04
C PHE A 125 -12.92 -13.96 17.56
N ASP A 126 -14.08 -14.31 18.09
CA ASP A 126 -14.15 -14.81 19.46
C ASP A 126 -14.97 -16.10 19.54
N GLN A 127 -14.42 -17.01 20.34
CA GLN A 127 -14.98 -18.26 20.85
C GLN A 127 -14.87 -19.58 20.06
N THR A 128 -13.79 -20.29 20.43
CA THR A 128 -13.71 -21.72 20.80
C THR A 128 -14.27 -22.77 19.82
N SER A 129 -13.37 -23.42 19.09
CA SER A 129 -13.52 -24.85 18.79
C SER A 129 -12.18 -25.58 18.99
N ASN A 130 -12.21 -26.62 19.83
CA ASN A 130 -11.07 -27.46 20.14
C ASN A 130 -10.68 -28.30 18.91
N ILE A 131 -9.71 -27.85 18.13
CA ILE A 131 -9.07 -28.70 17.12
C ILE A 131 -7.69 -29.10 17.63
N ARG A 132 -7.63 -30.31 18.16
CA ARG A 132 -6.43 -30.98 18.63
C ARG A 132 -5.56 -31.35 17.43
N PHE A 133 -4.57 -30.53 17.11
CA PHE A 133 -3.54 -30.89 16.14
C PHE A 133 -2.73 -32.10 16.66
N ARG A 134 -2.81 -33.23 15.96
CA ARG A 134 -1.87 -34.35 16.10
C ARG A 134 -0.67 -34.10 15.18
N PRO A 135 0.57 -34.15 15.66
CA PRO A 135 1.73 -34.10 14.78
C PRO A 135 1.87 -35.43 14.04
N ALA A 136 1.92 -35.38 12.70
CA ALA A 136 2.23 -36.55 11.87
C ALA A 136 3.75 -36.72 11.78
N ASN A 137 4.22 -37.90 12.21
CA ASN A 137 5.62 -38.29 12.26
C ASN A 137 6.25 -38.48 10.88
N LYS A 138 7.46 -37.92 10.73
CA LYS A 138 8.69 -38.40 10.07
C LYS A 138 8.55 -39.66 9.18
N LEU A 139 8.81 -39.51 7.88
CA LEU A 139 9.18 -40.63 7.01
C LEU A 139 10.59 -40.42 6.44
N VAL A 140 11.36 -41.50 6.56
CA VAL A 140 12.80 -41.67 6.38
C VAL A 140 13.14 -41.86 4.90
N SER A 141 14.25 -41.24 4.46
CA SER A 141 14.87 -41.46 3.16
C SER A 141 15.49 -42.87 3.06
N LEU A 142 15.23 -43.56 1.94
CA LEU A 142 16.02 -44.72 1.53
C LEU A 142 16.63 -44.43 0.14
N ARG A 143 17.96 -44.31 0.12
CA ARG A 143 18.80 -44.49 -1.06
C ARG A 143 18.76 -45.96 -1.47
N MET A 144 18.71 -46.23 -2.77
CA MET A 144 19.29 -47.45 -3.32
C MET A 144 20.22 -47.05 -4.46
N GLU A 145 21.50 -47.34 -4.26
CA GLU A 145 22.51 -47.49 -5.30
C GLU A 145 22.19 -48.76 -6.09
N GLU A 146 22.22 -48.69 -7.42
CA GLU A 146 22.38 -49.88 -8.25
C GLU A 146 23.62 -49.73 -9.12
N ASP A 147 24.55 -50.64 -8.85
CA ASP A 147 25.81 -50.93 -9.52
C ASP A 147 25.51 -51.78 -10.76
N SER A 148 26.08 -51.45 -11.92
CA SER A 148 26.50 -52.38 -12.99
C SER A 148 27.30 -51.65 -14.07
#